data_AF-K2N2A0-F1
#
_entry.id   AF-K2N2A0-F1
#
_cell.length_a   1.000
_cell.length_b   1.000
_cell.length_c   1.000
_cell.angle_alpha   90.00
_cell.angle_beta   90.00
_cell.angle_gamma   90.00
#
_symmetry.space_group_name_H-M   'P 1'
#
loop_
_entity.id
_entity.type
_entity.pdbx_description
1 polymer ?
#
loop_
_entity_poly.entity_id
_entity_poly.type
_entity_poly.pdbx_seq_one_letter_code
_entity_poly.pdbx_strand_id
1 'polypeptide(L)'
;MHSRVAAVKAPNKHNRRRVTGSSGRRREGRESEPQRPNMSRHLFYSAVLLLVVAMMCCGTCGGAPADGSSGAGNVQLPQEVGVFLPQKTPVVTKSGAATELKDSFGAPSLALAGEVMVAFAEGYKEYNGPQHTSVPYTVEIVAGYINATEPWSSIFADISSDSWRAYTVFARETSKERFGVALLPTTIARGNDLFLIVGSHNLIRDPTAERWVDDGWDIHLVVGKATQSADDKQSELVEWGAPKSLLASITKSTQQRGLTNFVGGGGSGIVT
;
A
#
# COMPACT_ATOMS: atom_id res chain seq x y z
N MET A 1 23.57 71.05 2.27
CA MET A 1 24.59 71.43 3.26
C MET A 1 23.98 71.37 4.67
N HIS A 2 24.82 71.28 5.70
CA HIS A 2 24.59 71.29 7.16
C HIS A 2 23.45 72.18 7.71
N SER A 3 22.86 71.98 8.90
CA SER A 3 22.97 70.94 9.95
C SER A 3 21.83 71.04 10.99
N ARG A 4 21.52 69.91 11.66
CA ARG A 4 21.15 69.67 13.09
C ARG A 4 20.72 70.90 13.96
N VAL A 5 19.69 70.83 14.82
CA VAL A 5 19.63 70.20 16.18
C VAL A 5 18.21 70.47 16.75
N ALA A 6 17.65 69.80 17.77
CA ALA A 6 17.33 68.38 18.03
C ALA A 6 16.61 68.27 19.40
N ALA A 7 15.57 67.43 19.56
CA ALA A 7 15.03 67.07 20.89
C ALA A 7 14.49 65.62 20.93
N VAL A 8 14.86 64.87 21.96
CA VAL A 8 14.59 63.42 22.13
C VAL A 8 13.62 63.21 23.29
N LYS A 9 12.71 62.22 23.19
CA LYS A 9 12.19 61.50 24.36
C LYS A 9 11.59 60.12 24.04
N ALA A 10 12.05 59.12 24.78
CA ALA A 10 11.50 57.78 24.96
C ALA A 10 12.10 57.23 26.29
N PRO A 11 11.78 55.99 26.70
CA PRO A 11 10.47 55.45 27.07
C PRO A 11 10.37 55.29 28.61
N ASN A 12 9.16 55.06 29.16
CA ASN A 12 8.99 54.93 30.63
C ASN A 12 8.66 53.48 31.07
N LYS A 13 9.19 53.08 32.24
CA LYS A 13 9.07 51.72 32.83
C LYS A 13 8.11 51.70 34.04
N HIS A 14 7.73 50.47 34.43
CA HIS A 14 7.56 49.96 35.80
C HIS A 14 6.16 49.67 36.42
N ASN A 15 6.05 48.40 36.85
CA ASN A 15 5.34 47.87 38.04
C ASN A 15 3.80 47.68 37.93
N ARG A 16 3.16 46.70 38.59
CA ARG A 16 3.49 45.96 39.85
C ARG A 16 3.17 44.45 39.84
N ARG A 17 3.77 43.72 40.81
CA ARG A 17 3.54 42.31 41.20
C ARG A 17 3.52 42.21 42.74
N ARG A 18 2.48 41.64 43.37
CA ARG A 18 2.38 41.16 44.79
C ARG A 18 0.89 40.92 45.14
N VAL A 19 0.43 40.06 46.07
CA VAL A 19 0.95 38.95 46.95
C VAL A 19 -0.22 37.92 47.01
N THR A 20 -0.13 36.63 47.38
CA THR A 20 0.19 36.01 48.69
C THR A 20 0.32 34.49 48.54
N GLY A 21 1.18 33.85 49.34
CA GLY A 21 1.22 32.40 49.55
C GLY A 21 2.06 32.10 50.80
N SER A 22 1.48 31.46 51.81
CA SER A 22 1.98 31.48 53.19
C SER A 22 2.69 30.19 53.63
N SER A 23 3.80 30.38 54.36
CA SER A 23 4.31 29.53 55.46
C SER A 23 4.27 28.01 55.31
N GLY A 24 5.45 27.40 55.11
CA GLY A 24 5.65 25.97 55.35
C GLY A 24 5.73 25.60 56.84
N ARG A 25 5.63 24.31 57.14
CA ARG A 25 5.94 23.70 58.44
C ARG A 25 6.73 22.42 58.22
N ARG A 26 7.82 22.24 58.97
CA ARG A 26 8.76 21.09 58.91
C ARG A 26 8.48 20.07 60.04
N ARG A 27 9.15 18.91 59.94
CA ARG A 27 9.32 17.78 60.89
C ARG A 27 8.29 16.64 60.80
N GLU A 28 8.65 15.36 60.92
CA GLU A 28 9.97 14.67 60.90
C GLU A 28 9.78 13.14 60.72
N GLY A 29 10.77 12.43 60.16
CA GLY A 29 10.92 10.96 60.22
C GLY A 29 10.04 10.09 59.31
N ARG A 30 10.41 8.86 58.93
CA ARG A 30 11.71 8.16 59.06
C ARG A 30 11.76 6.93 58.10
N GLU A 31 12.94 6.68 57.53
CA GLU A 31 13.48 5.43 56.92
C GLU A 31 12.54 4.27 56.50
N SER A 32 12.44 3.98 55.19
CA SER A 32 12.78 2.64 54.64
C SER A 32 12.77 2.54 53.10
N GLU A 33 13.75 1.76 52.61
CA GLU A 33 13.91 1.05 51.32
C GLU A 33 14.93 1.60 50.28
N PRO A 34 15.90 0.77 49.81
CA PRO A 34 16.92 1.17 48.86
C PRO A 34 16.44 1.38 47.41
N GLN A 35 17.24 2.17 46.70
CA GLN A 35 17.09 2.56 45.30
C GLN A 35 17.07 1.34 44.34
N ARG A 36 15.94 1.09 43.67
CA ARG A 36 15.87 0.07 42.59
C ARG A 36 16.69 0.51 41.36
N PRO A 37 17.33 -0.42 40.62
CA PRO A 37 18.18 -0.08 39.49
C PRO A 37 17.39 0.46 38.29
N ASN A 38 18.06 1.30 37.53
CA ASN A 38 17.57 1.90 36.28
C ASN A 38 17.27 0.80 35.23
N MET A 39 16.00 0.41 35.06
CA MET A 39 15.63 -0.48 33.96
C MET A 39 15.69 0.28 32.63
N SER A 40 16.44 -0.29 31.70
CA SER A 40 16.97 0.44 30.56
C SER A 40 15.90 0.79 29.53
N ARG A 41 15.95 2.04 29.05
CA ARG A 41 15.22 2.50 27.85
C ARG A 41 15.77 1.90 26.54
N HIS A 42 16.56 0.82 26.63
CA HIS A 42 17.28 0.21 25.52
C HIS A 42 16.66 -1.11 25.05
N LEU A 43 15.95 -1.86 25.92
CA LEU A 43 15.30 -3.12 25.51
C LEU A 43 14.14 -2.89 24.53
N PHE A 44 13.36 -1.82 24.70
CA PHE A 44 12.29 -1.47 23.75
C PHE A 44 12.80 -0.94 22.40
N TYR A 45 13.96 -0.27 22.37
CA TYR A 45 14.56 0.17 21.11
C TYR A 45 15.20 -1.01 20.34
N SER A 46 15.78 -1.98 21.06
CA SER A 46 16.39 -3.18 20.47
C SER A 46 15.37 -4.07 19.76
N ALA A 47 14.19 -4.28 20.35
CA ALA A 47 13.12 -5.07 19.73
C ALA A 47 12.58 -4.44 18.44
N VAL A 48 12.45 -3.11 18.39
CA VAL A 48 11.97 -2.38 17.21
C VAL A 48 13.01 -2.38 16.09
N LEU A 49 14.30 -2.24 16.40
CA LEU A 49 15.38 -2.30 15.40
C LEU A 49 15.54 -3.70 14.76
N LEU A 50 15.38 -4.77 15.55
CA LEU A 50 15.38 -6.14 15.04
C LEU A 50 14.24 -6.39 14.05
N LEU A 51 13.04 -5.88 14.35
CA LEU A 51 11.86 -6.04 13.49
C LEU A 51 11.98 -5.24 12.17
N VAL A 52 12.60 -4.05 12.21
CA VAL A 52 12.85 -3.23 11.02
C VAL A 52 13.86 -3.87 10.07
N VAL A 53 14.97 -4.44 10.58
CA VAL A 53 16.05 -4.97 9.71
C VAL A 53 15.78 -6.40 9.25
N ALA A 54 15.02 -7.21 10.00
CA ALA A 54 14.54 -8.51 9.49
C ALA A 54 13.66 -8.36 8.24
N MET A 55 12.96 -7.22 8.08
CA MET A 55 12.20 -6.88 6.86
C MET A 55 13.08 -6.32 5.73
N MET A 56 14.41 -6.21 5.93
CA MET A 56 15.39 -6.06 4.84
C MET A 56 15.91 -7.42 4.32
N CYS A 57 15.56 -8.52 4.99
CA CYS A 57 15.61 -9.86 4.41
C CYS A 57 14.30 -10.06 3.61
N CYS A 58 14.30 -10.34 2.30
CA CYS A 58 15.35 -10.93 1.46
C CYS A 58 15.59 -10.12 0.17
N GLY A 59 16.52 -9.16 0.21
CA GLY A 59 17.10 -8.57 -1.00
C GLY A 59 18.13 -9.49 -1.66
N THR A 60 17.96 -9.76 -2.97
CA THR A 60 18.96 -10.32 -3.91
C THR A 60 19.72 -11.60 -3.53
N CYS A 61 19.26 -12.75 -4.02
CA CYS A 61 19.98 -14.02 -3.95
C CYS A 61 20.82 -14.27 -5.23
N GLY A 62 21.99 -13.63 -5.34
CA GLY A 62 23.00 -14.01 -6.33
C GLY A 62 23.86 -15.17 -5.79
N GLY A 63 23.54 -16.41 -6.16
CA GLY A 63 24.23 -17.60 -5.65
C GLY A 63 25.51 -17.94 -6.43
N ALA A 64 26.66 -17.87 -5.77
CA ALA A 64 27.89 -18.57 -6.18
C ALA A 64 28.05 -19.84 -5.32
N PRO A 65 28.61 -20.95 -5.86
CA PRO A 65 28.69 -22.21 -5.13
C PRO A 65 29.80 -22.19 -4.08
N ALA A 66 29.55 -22.83 -2.95
CA ALA A 66 30.55 -23.18 -1.95
C ALA A 66 30.33 -24.62 -1.48
N ASP A 67 31.37 -25.44 -1.58
CA ASP A 67 31.34 -26.86 -1.17
C ASP A 67 31.24 -27.04 0.35
N GLY A 68 30.75 -28.23 0.75
CA GLY A 68 31.32 -28.90 1.92
C GLY A 68 30.51 -28.88 3.23
N SER A 69 29.52 -29.78 3.31
CA SER A 69 29.24 -30.62 4.50
C SER A 69 29.20 -29.97 5.90
N SER A 70 27.99 -29.83 6.44
CA SER A 70 27.71 -30.36 7.80
C SER A 70 26.21 -30.61 8.00
N GLY A 71 25.88 -31.68 8.71
CA GLY A 71 24.52 -32.21 8.82
C GLY A 71 23.61 -31.46 9.80
N ALA A 72 23.19 -30.25 9.44
CA ALA A 72 21.84 -29.81 9.79
C ALA A 72 20.86 -30.43 8.79
N GLY A 73 19.64 -30.75 9.22
CA GLY A 73 18.61 -31.21 8.29
C GLY A 73 18.30 -30.08 7.30
N ASN A 74 18.75 -30.24 6.05
CA ASN A 74 18.43 -29.32 4.96
C ASN A 74 16.93 -29.38 4.70
N VAL A 75 16.17 -28.56 5.44
CA VAL A 75 14.80 -28.20 5.07
C VAL A 75 14.94 -27.46 3.75
N GLN A 76 14.73 -28.18 2.66
CA GLN A 76 14.75 -27.59 1.34
C GLN A 76 13.62 -26.56 1.31
N LEU A 77 14.00 -25.30 1.23
CA LEU A 77 13.06 -24.19 1.15
C LEU A 77 12.09 -24.46 -0.01
N PRO A 78 10.79 -24.16 0.14
CA PRO A 78 9.85 -24.22 -0.96
C PRO A 78 10.42 -23.46 -2.17
N GLN A 79 10.19 -23.98 -3.37
CA GLN A 79 10.49 -23.20 -4.56
C GLN A 79 9.55 -21.99 -4.59
N GLU A 80 10.11 -20.79 -4.67
CA GLU A 80 9.37 -19.53 -4.70
C GLU A 80 9.49 -18.89 -6.09
N VAL A 81 8.40 -18.32 -6.59
CA VAL A 81 8.37 -17.62 -7.89
C VAL A 81 7.68 -16.26 -7.76
N GLY A 82 8.27 -15.24 -8.38
CA GLY A 82 7.78 -13.86 -8.30
C GLY A 82 6.69 -13.57 -9.33
N VAL A 83 5.42 -13.66 -8.93
CA VAL A 83 4.26 -13.36 -9.79
C VAL A 83 4.27 -11.89 -10.27
N PHE A 84 4.58 -10.97 -9.36
CA PHE A 84 4.69 -9.54 -9.63
C PHE A 84 6.05 -9.01 -9.14
N LEU A 85 6.96 -8.79 -10.08
CA LEU A 85 8.32 -8.31 -9.83
C LEU A 85 8.46 -6.86 -10.33
N PRO A 86 8.75 -5.89 -9.45
CA PRO A 86 8.98 -4.49 -9.82
C PRO A 86 10.02 -4.34 -10.94
N GLN A 87 9.74 -3.47 -11.91
CA GLN A 87 10.57 -3.26 -13.12
C GLN A 87 10.86 -4.52 -13.95
N LYS A 88 10.10 -5.62 -13.78
CA LYS A 88 10.32 -6.89 -14.50
C LYS A 88 9.05 -7.49 -15.07
N THR A 89 7.99 -7.69 -14.25
CA THR A 89 6.74 -8.28 -14.73
C THR A 89 6.04 -7.31 -15.68
N PRO A 90 5.82 -7.67 -16.96
CA PRO A 90 5.14 -6.80 -17.91
C PRO A 90 3.64 -6.81 -17.65
N VAL A 91 3.05 -5.62 -17.50
CA VAL A 91 1.61 -5.43 -17.25
C VAL A 91 0.95 -4.95 -18.54
N VAL A 92 0.03 -5.73 -19.08
CA VAL A 92 -0.85 -5.34 -20.19
C VAL A 92 -1.88 -4.34 -19.67
N THR A 93 -1.96 -3.18 -20.32
CA THR A 93 -2.87 -2.10 -19.91
C THR A 93 -4.33 -2.49 -20.15
N LYS A 94 -5.26 -1.80 -19.49
CA LYS A 94 -6.71 -2.11 -19.55
C LYS A 94 -7.32 -2.04 -20.95
N SER A 95 -6.70 -1.32 -21.90
CA SER A 95 -7.14 -1.29 -23.30
C SER A 95 -6.61 -2.47 -24.13
N GLY A 96 -5.75 -3.33 -23.58
CA GLY A 96 -5.06 -4.42 -24.29
C GLY A 96 -3.99 -3.95 -25.29
N ALA A 97 -3.85 -2.64 -25.52
CA ALA A 97 -3.07 -2.10 -26.62
C ALA A 97 -1.58 -1.88 -26.30
N ALA A 98 -1.20 -1.87 -25.02
CA ALA A 98 0.16 -1.59 -24.58
C ALA A 98 0.58 -2.49 -23.41
N THR A 99 1.88 -2.55 -23.17
CA THR A 99 2.48 -3.22 -22.01
C THR A 99 3.45 -2.26 -21.34
N GLU A 100 3.41 -2.20 -20.01
CA GLU A 100 4.27 -1.33 -19.20
C GLU A 100 4.85 -2.07 -17.99
N LEU A 101 5.87 -1.47 -17.36
CA LEU A 101 6.47 -1.97 -16.13
C LEU A 101 6.04 -1.07 -14.96
N LYS A 102 5.54 -1.67 -13.88
CA LYS A 102 5.24 -0.96 -12.63
C LYS A 102 6.50 -0.82 -11.77
N ASP A 103 6.56 0.26 -11.00
CA ASP A 103 7.72 0.64 -10.19
C ASP A 103 7.73 -0.08 -8.84
N SER A 104 6.56 -0.47 -8.34
CA SER A 104 6.39 -1.40 -7.21
C SER A 104 5.02 -2.09 -7.26
N PHE A 105 4.85 -3.13 -6.44
CA PHE A 105 3.58 -3.82 -6.25
C PHE A 105 3.22 -3.90 -4.76
N GLY A 106 1.95 -3.73 -4.42
CA GLY A 106 1.43 -3.68 -3.04
C GLY A 106 0.10 -4.42 -2.86
N ALA A 107 -0.36 -4.48 -1.60
CA ALA A 107 -1.63 -5.09 -1.16
C ALA A 107 -2.05 -6.35 -1.96
N PRO A 108 -1.28 -7.46 -1.88
CA PRO A 108 -1.57 -8.65 -2.65
C PRO A 108 -2.89 -9.30 -2.23
N SER A 109 -3.59 -9.88 -3.20
CA SER A 109 -4.79 -10.69 -2.97
C SER A 109 -4.76 -11.95 -3.83
N LEU A 110 -5.33 -13.04 -3.36
CA LEU A 110 -5.35 -14.32 -4.06
C LEU A 110 -6.75 -14.93 -4.02
N ALA A 111 -7.20 -15.49 -5.14
CA ALA A 111 -8.47 -16.20 -5.23
C ALA A 111 -8.35 -17.42 -6.15
N LEU A 112 -9.12 -18.47 -5.86
CA LEU A 112 -9.27 -19.65 -6.72
C LEU A 112 -10.73 -19.71 -7.16
N ALA A 113 -10.99 -19.59 -8.46
CA ALA A 113 -12.33 -19.68 -9.05
C ALA A 113 -12.34 -20.78 -10.10
N GLY A 114 -13.16 -21.80 -9.87
CA GLY A 114 -13.06 -23.09 -10.54
C GLY A 114 -11.64 -23.62 -10.39
N GLU A 115 -10.95 -23.74 -11.52
CA GLU A 115 -9.59 -24.24 -11.65
C GLU A 115 -8.57 -23.14 -12.00
N VAL A 116 -9.00 -21.86 -11.99
CA VAL A 116 -8.13 -20.70 -12.23
C VAL A 116 -7.77 -20.03 -10.91
N MET A 117 -6.48 -20.03 -10.58
CA MET A 117 -5.94 -19.21 -9.50
C MET A 117 -5.60 -17.83 -10.05
N VAL A 118 -6.04 -16.78 -9.36
CA VAL A 118 -5.78 -15.39 -9.75
C VAL A 118 -5.11 -14.66 -8.60
N ALA A 119 -3.88 -14.24 -8.84
CA ALA A 119 -3.17 -13.30 -7.98
C ALA A 119 -3.50 -11.88 -8.42
N PHE A 120 -3.63 -10.96 -7.46
CA PHE A 120 -3.86 -9.54 -7.68
C PHE A 120 -2.88 -8.72 -6.85
N ALA A 121 -2.60 -7.51 -7.31
CA ALA A 121 -1.85 -6.51 -6.55
C ALA A 121 -2.26 -5.09 -6.96
N GLU A 122 -1.98 -4.12 -6.10
CA GLU A 122 -1.81 -2.73 -6.49
C GLU A 122 -0.53 -2.61 -7.32
N GLY A 123 -0.61 -2.16 -8.57
CA GLY A 123 0.53 -1.84 -9.42
C GLY A 123 0.79 -0.34 -9.43
N TYR A 124 1.88 0.08 -8.81
CA TYR A 124 2.27 1.49 -8.67
C TYR A 124 3.09 1.98 -9.87
N LYS A 125 2.80 3.17 -10.37
CA LYS A 125 3.64 3.83 -11.38
C LYS A 125 3.83 5.32 -11.05
N GLU A 126 5.09 5.76 -10.98
CA GLU A 126 5.47 7.16 -10.81
C GLU A 126 5.10 7.98 -12.06
N TYR A 127 4.41 9.10 -11.84
CA TYR A 127 4.11 10.02 -12.93
C TYR A 127 5.25 11.02 -13.16
N ASN A 128 6.08 10.72 -14.16
CA ASN A 128 7.24 11.53 -14.55
C ASN A 128 6.89 12.71 -15.48
N GLY A 129 5.81 13.43 -15.18
CA GLY A 129 5.41 14.64 -15.92
C GLY A 129 6.30 15.85 -15.59
N PRO A 130 6.65 16.71 -16.57
CA PRO A 130 7.71 17.74 -16.44
C PRO A 130 7.37 18.95 -15.56
N GLN A 131 6.32 18.90 -14.73
CA GLN A 131 5.82 20.05 -13.94
C GLN A 131 5.59 19.76 -12.44
N HIS A 132 6.06 18.64 -11.91
CA HIS A 132 5.67 18.19 -10.55
C HIS A 132 6.78 18.32 -9.51
N THR A 133 6.48 19.08 -8.45
CA THR A 133 7.31 19.27 -7.24
C THR A 133 7.11 18.18 -6.17
N SER A 134 6.11 17.32 -6.35
CA SER A 134 5.88 16.08 -5.60
C SER A 134 5.30 15.06 -6.58
N VAL A 135 5.89 13.87 -6.63
CA VAL A 135 5.55 12.82 -7.62
C VAL A 135 4.25 12.12 -7.19
N PRO A 136 3.14 12.25 -7.93
CA PRO A 136 1.98 11.41 -7.69
C PRO A 136 2.22 10.03 -8.31
N TYR A 137 1.73 9.00 -7.64
CA TYR A 137 1.67 7.65 -8.19
C TYR A 137 0.30 7.42 -8.82
N THR A 138 0.25 6.85 -10.02
CA THR A 138 -0.95 6.12 -10.44
C THR A 138 -0.91 4.76 -9.75
N VAL A 139 -2.09 4.29 -9.32
CA VAL A 139 -2.23 2.97 -8.73
C VAL A 139 -3.38 2.27 -9.41
N GLU A 140 -3.09 1.15 -10.05
CA GLU A 140 -4.06 0.30 -10.74
C GLU A 140 -4.12 -1.07 -10.06
N ILE A 141 -5.23 -1.79 -10.16
CA ILE A 141 -5.27 -3.20 -9.77
C ILE A 141 -4.88 -4.04 -10.96
N VAL A 142 -3.80 -4.81 -10.79
CA VAL A 142 -3.32 -5.79 -11.75
C VAL A 142 -3.71 -7.20 -11.31
N ALA A 143 -3.84 -8.12 -12.27
CA ALA A 143 -4.05 -9.54 -12.04
C ALA A 143 -3.07 -10.40 -12.83
N GLY A 144 -2.66 -11.53 -12.27
CA GLY A 144 -1.92 -12.60 -12.94
C GLY A 144 -2.75 -13.88 -12.86
N TYR A 145 -3.04 -14.49 -14.00
CA TYR A 145 -3.88 -15.68 -14.10
C TYR A 145 -3.00 -16.93 -14.19
N ILE A 146 -3.32 -17.93 -13.39
CA ILE A 146 -2.56 -19.18 -13.23
C ILE A 146 -3.54 -20.34 -13.42
N ASN A 147 -3.20 -21.29 -14.30
CA ASN A 147 -3.92 -22.56 -14.35
C ASN A 147 -3.55 -23.41 -13.12
N ALA A 148 -4.51 -23.70 -12.25
CA ALA A 148 -4.28 -24.48 -11.03
C ALA A 148 -4.46 -26.01 -11.22
N THR A 149 -4.81 -26.48 -12.42
CA THR A 149 -4.80 -27.93 -12.75
C THR A 149 -3.39 -28.45 -13.05
N GLU A 150 -2.49 -27.55 -13.46
CA GLU A 150 -1.10 -27.87 -13.80
C GLU A 150 -0.27 -28.23 -12.56
N PRO A 151 0.71 -29.15 -12.67
CA PRO A 151 1.63 -29.43 -11.58
C PRO A 151 2.49 -28.20 -11.28
N TRP A 152 2.95 -28.08 -10.03
CA TRP A 152 3.75 -26.93 -9.57
C TRP A 152 4.96 -26.61 -10.46
N SER A 153 5.61 -27.61 -11.04
CA SER A 153 6.73 -27.41 -11.98
C SER A 153 6.33 -26.68 -13.27
N SER A 154 5.14 -26.95 -13.80
CA SER A 154 4.59 -26.25 -14.97
C SER A 154 4.21 -24.81 -14.61
N ILE A 155 3.51 -24.63 -13.48
CA ILE A 155 3.14 -23.30 -12.96
C ILE A 155 4.39 -22.44 -12.72
N PHE A 156 5.42 -23.01 -12.09
CA PHE A 156 6.70 -22.34 -11.83
C PHE A 156 7.39 -21.94 -13.15
N ALA A 157 7.41 -22.84 -14.14
CA ALA A 157 8.02 -22.57 -15.44
C ALA A 157 7.27 -21.48 -16.23
N ASP A 158 5.94 -21.48 -16.19
CA ASP A 158 5.10 -20.46 -16.82
C ASP A 158 5.32 -19.08 -16.21
N ILE A 159 5.21 -18.94 -14.88
CA ILE A 159 5.43 -17.65 -14.18
C ILE A 159 6.87 -17.15 -14.33
N SER A 160 7.84 -18.07 -14.42
CA SER A 160 9.25 -17.73 -14.66
C SER A 160 9.60 -17.41 -16.13
N SER A 161 8.65 -17.55 -17.06
CA SER A 161 8.88 -17.38 -18.49
C SER A 161 8.87 -15.92 -18.94
N ASP A 162 9.59 -15.62 -20.03
CA ASP A 162 9.50 -14.32 -20.72
C ASP A 162 8.11 -14.07 -21.36
N SER A 163 7.23 -15.07 -21.38
CA SER A 163 5.83 -14.98 -21.79
C SER A 163 4.87 -14.58 -20.67
N TRP A 164 5.24 -14.71 -19.38
CA TRP A 164 4.36 -14.37 -18.27
C TRP A 164 3.90 -12.91 -18.31
N ARG A 165 2.59 -12.66 -18.23
CA ARG A 165 2.03 -11.30 -18.18
C ARG A 165 1.14 -11.12 -16.95
N ALA A 166 1.08 -9.87 -16.51
CA ALA A 166 0.00 -9.37 -15.66
C ALA A 166 -0.92 -8.47 -16.49
N TYR A 167 -2.13 -8.20 -16.00
CA TYR A 167 -3.19 -7.50 -16.72
C TYR A 167 -3.87 -6.48 -15.80
N THR A 168 -4.00 -5.21 -16.23
CA THR A 168 -4.77 -4.21 -15.47
C THR A 168 -6.27 -4.53 -15.54
N VAL A 169 -6.84 -5.00 -14.43
CA VAL A 169 -8.28 -5.33 -14.32
C VAL A 169 -9.11 -4.13 -13.86
N PHE A 170 -8.53 -3.24 -13.05
CA PHE A 170 -9.21 -2.02 -12.60
C PHE A 170 -8.23 -0.83 -12.56
N ALA A 171 -8.70 0.31 -13.06
CA ALA A 171 -8.00 1.59 -13.01
C ALA A 171 -9.04 2.71 -12.98
N ARG A 172 -8.70 3.83 -12.34
CA ARG A 172 -9.40 5.12 -12.49
C ARG A 172 -8.72 5.93 -13.61
N GLU A 173 -9.48 6.80 -14.26
CA GLU A 173 -8.96 7.65 -15.33
C GLU A 173 -7.85 8.57 -14.80
N THR A 174 -6.73 8.61 -15.54
CA THR A 174 -5.59 9.49 -15.24
C THR A 174 -5.35 10.45 -16.40
N SER A 175 -5.10 11.71 -16.06
CA SER A 175 -4.72 12.80 -16.98
C SER A 175 -3.70 13.72 -16.30
N LYS A 176 -3.28 14.79 -16.98
CA LYS A 176 -2.26 15.73 -16.46
C LYS A 176 -2.61 16.39 -15.12
N GLU A 177 -3.91 16.55 -14.84
CA GLU A 177 -4.43 17.27 -13.67
C GLU A 177 -5.23 16.38 -12.72
N ARG A 178 -5.36 15.08 -13.04
CA ARG A 178 -6.18 14.09 -12.33
C ARG A 178 -5.46 12.74 -12.27
N PHE A 179 -5.13 12.25 -11.09
CA PHE A 179 -4.50 10.94 -10.89
C PHE A 179 -5.49 9.91 -10.40
N GLY A 180 -5.59 8.79 -11.11
CA GLY A 180 -6.38 7.64 -10.70
C GLY A 180 -5.65 6.80 -9.67
N VAL A 181 -6.31 6.53 -8.54
CA VAL A 181 -5.78 5.69 -7.45
C VAL A 181 -6.78 4.59 -7.14
N ALA A 182 -6.36 3.33 -7.26
CA ALA A 182 -7.09 2.14 -6.88
C ALA A 182 -6.35 1.42 -5.74
N LEU A 183 -7.06 0.97 -4.72
CA LEU A 183 -6.52 0.52 -3.44
C LEU A 183 -7.23 -0.73 -2.91
N LEU A 184 -6.46 -1.51 -2.15
CA LEU A 184 -6.88 -2.65 -1.33
C LEU A 184 -7.78 -3.63 -2.11
N PRO A 185 -7.26 -4.23 -3.21
CA PRO A 185 -7.99 -5.24 -3.95
C PRO A 185 -8.38 -6.36 -2.99
N THR A 186 -9.68 -6.54 -2.82
CA THR A 186 -10.25 -7.51 -1.89
C THR A 186 -11.04 -8.53 -2.71
N THR A 187 -10.58 -9.77 -2.74
CA THR A 187 -11.08 -10.78 -3.69
C THR A 187 -11.84 -11.88 -3.01
N ILE A 188 -13.01 -12.21 -3.53
CA ILE A 188 -13.85 -13.33 -3.08
C ILE A 188 -14.13 -14.21 -4.29
N ALA A 189 -14.08 -15.53 -4.14
CA ALA A 189 -14.44 -16.48 -5.19
C ALA A 189 -15.59 -17.39 -4.75
N ARG A 190 -16.42 -17.82 -5.70
CA ARG A 190 -17.46 -18.83 -5.48
C ARG A 190 -17.75 -19.59 -6.77
N GLY A 191 -17.48 -20.90 -6.78
CA GLY A 191 -17.52 -21.65 -8.05
C GLY A 191 -16.55 -21.01 -9.04
N ASN A 192 -17.00 -20.73 -10.26
CA ASN A 192 -16.20 -20.04 -11.28
C ASN A 192 -16.28 -18.51 -11.21
N ASP A 193 -17.08 -17.93 -10.31
CA ASP A 193 -17.25 -16.48 -10.22
C ASP A 193 -16.21 -15.84 -9.29
N LEU A 194 -15.64 -14.73 -9.72
CA LEU A 194 -14.74 -13.85 -8.98
C LEU A 194 -15.42 -12.51 -8.68
N PHE A 195 -15.31 -12.05 -7.45
CA PHE A 195 -15.80 -10.77 -6.99
C PHE A 195 -14.61 -9.97 -6.45
N LEU A 196 -14.17 -8.98 -7.23
CA LEU A 196 -13.08 -8.07 -6.87
C LEU A 196 -13.71 -6.76 -6.37
N ILE A 197 -13.52 -6.45 -5.09
CA ILE A 197 -13.90 -5.18 -4.47
C ILE A 197 -12.67 -4.28 -4.42
N VAL A 198 -12.80 -3.04 -4.92
CA VAL A 198 -11.69 -2.08 -5.03
C VAL A 198 -12.12 -0.73 -4.45
N GLY A 199 -11.35 -0.23 -3.49
CA GLY A 199 -11.45 1.17 -3.07
C GLY A 199 -10.77 2.06 -4.09
N SER A 200 -11.31 3.25 -4.38
CA SER A 200 -10.70 4.13 -5.38
C SER A 200 -10.97 5.59 -5.10
N HIS A 201 -10.08 6.47 -5.53
CA HIS A 201 -10.32 7.90 -5.57
C HIS A 201 -9.60 8.50 -6.78
N ASN A 202 -9.75 9.81 -6.97
CA ASN A 202 -8.85 10.55 -7.85
C ASN A 202 -8.15 11.63 -7.03
N LEU A 203 -6.97 12.07 -7.47
CA LEU A 203 -6.30 13.24 -6.90
C LEU A 203 -6.26 14.33 -7.96
N ILE A 204 -6.78 15.53 -7.66
CA ILE A 204 -6.66 16.70 -8.54
C ILE A 204 -5.65 17.70 -8.00
N ARG A 205 -5.07 18.50 -8.90
CA ARG A 205 -4.14 19.57 -8.52
C ARG A 205 -4.94 20.75 -7.99
N ASP A 206 -4.68 21.13 -6.74
CA ASP A 206 -5.13 22.42 -6.19
C ASP A 206 -4.27 23.54 -6.81
N PRO A 207 -4.83 24.41 -7.67
CA PRO A 207 -4.06 25.45 -8.34
C PRO A 207 -3.68 26.60 -7.40
N THR A 208 -4.26 26.65 -6.19
CA THR A 208 -4.04 27.73 -5.21
C THR A 208 -3.03 27.37 -4.12
N ALA A 209 -2.88 26.08 -3.82
CA ALA A 209 -2.05 25.59 -2.72
C ALA A 209 -0.93 24.61 -3.15
N GLU A 210 -0.64 24.50 -4.45
CA GLU A 210 0.42 23.65 -5.05
C GLU A 210 0.44 22.18 -4.61
N ARG A 211 -0.70 21.66 -4.14
CA ARG A 211 -0.85 20.32 -3.55
C ARG A 211 -1.85 19.47 -4.32
N TRP A 212 -1.83 18.18 -4.06
CA TRP A 212 -2.85 17.25 -4.51
C TRP A 212 -3.98 17.18 -3.47
N VAL A 213 -5.23 17.13 -3.92
CA VAL A 213 -6.44 16.97 -3.09
C VAL A 213 -7.32 15.85 -3.63
N ASP A 214 -8.02 15.13 -2.75
CA ASP A 214 -8.95 14.06 -3.11
C ASP A 214 -10.15 14.63 -3.89
N ASP A 215 -10.46 14.03 -5.04
CA ASP A 215 -11.57 14.35 -5.92
C ASP A 215 -12.39 13.09 -6.24
N GLY A 216 -13.33 12.79 -5.35
CA GLY A 216 -14.32 11.75 -5.54
C GLY A 216 -13.80 10.36 -5.21
N TRP A 217 -13.85 10.04 -3.91
CA TRP A 217 -13.78 8.67 -3.41
C TRP A 217 -14.96 7.81 -3.89
N ASP A 218 -14.70 6.54 -4.17
CA ASP A 218 -15.63 5.57 -4.74
C ASP A 218 -15.20 4.12 -4.38
N ILE A 219 -16.14 3.18 -4.38
CA ILE A 219 -15.89 1.75 -4.17
C ILE A 219 -16.55 0.96 -5.30
N HIS A 220 -15.78 0.11 -5.98
CA HIS A 220 -16.24 -0.65 -7.13
C HIS A 220 -16.29 -2.14 -6.83
N LEU A 221 -17.28 -2.80 -7.42
CA LEU A 221 -17.30 -4.24 -7.65
C LEU A 221 -16.96 -4.50 -9.12
N VAL A 222 -15.95 -5.34 -9.37
CA VAL A 222 -15.67 -5.94 -10.68
C VAL A 222 -15.97 -7.44 -10.54
N VAL A 223 -16.78 -7.98 -11.44
CA VAL A 223 -17.11 -9.41 -11.47
C VAL A 223 -16.33 -10.05 -12.60
N GLY A 224 -15.59 -11.12 -12.30
CA GLY A 224 -14.90 -11.95 -13.27
C GLY A 224 -15.49 -13.35 -13.30
N LYS A 225 -15.28 -14.09 -14.39
CA LYS A 225 -15.69 -15.49 -14.52
C LYS A 225 -14.54 -16.32 -15.09
N ALA A 226 -14.16 -17.37 -14.38
CA ALA A 226 -13.18 -18.34 -14.84
C ALA A 226 -13.75 -19.20 -15.98
N THR A 227 -12.99 -19.29 -17.08
CA THR A 227 -13.47 -19.73 -18.40
C THR A 227 -12.84 -21.00 -18.95
N GLN A 228 -11.81 -21.54 -18.27
CA GLN A 228 -10.89 -22.58 -18.76
C GLN A 228 -11.43 -23.58 -19.79
N SER A 229 -10.82 -23.53 -20.98
CA SER A 229 -10.66 -24.60 -21.94
C SER A 229 -9.18 -24.96 -22.12
N ALA A 230 -8.89 -26.12 -22.71
CA ALA A 230 -7.54 -26.69 -22.79
C ALA A 230 -6.54 -25.90 -23.68
N ASP A 231 -7.04 -25.01 -24.55
CA ASP A 231 -6.23 -24.20 -25.48
C ASP A 231 -6.17 -22.70 -25.09
N ASP A 232 -6.75 -22.31 -23.95
CA ASP A 232 -6.93 -20.91 -23.57
C ASP A 232 -5.60 -20.22 -23.26
N LYS A 233 -5.38 -19.03 -23.81
CA LYS A 233 -4.21 -18.21 -23.43
C LYS A 233 -4.36 -17.71 -22.00
N GLN A 234 -3.24 -17.38 -21.36
CA GLN A 234 -3.20 -16.81 -20.00
C GLN A 234 -4.22 -15.66 -19.81
N SER A 235 -4.33 -14.75 -20.78
CA SER A 235 -5.28 -13.62 -20.80
C SER A 235 -6.76 -13.99 -20.87
N GLU A 236 -7.08 -15.19 -21.33
CA GLU A 236 -8.42 -15.68 -21.66
C GLU A 236 -8.99 -16.55 -20.52
N LEU A 237 -8.20 -16.84 -19.47
CA LEU A 237 -8.59 -17.64 -18.30
C LEU A 237 -9.66 -16.98 -17.41
N VAL A 238 -9.85 -15.65 -17.50
CA VAL A 238 -10.90 -14.92 -16.78
C VAL A 238 -11.55 -13.86 -17.67
N GLU A 239 -12.86 -13.98 -17.90
CA GLU A 239 -13.67 -12.94 -18.51
C GLU A 239 -14.08 -11.90 -17.46
N TRP A 240 -13.68 -10.64 -17.62
CA TRP A 240 -14.02 -9.55 -16.69
C TRP A 240 -15.17 -8.67 -17.18
N GLY A 241 -16.20 -8.53 -16.35
CA GLY A 241 -17.28 -7.57 -16.54
C GLY A 241 -16.88 -6.13 -16.20
N ALA A 242 -17.69 -5.16 -16.66
CA ALA A 242 -17.47 -3.75 -16.36
C ALA A 242 -17.54 -3.45 -14.85
N PRO A 243 -16.63 -2.61 -14.30
CA PRO A 243 -16.71 -2.16 -12.91
C PRO A 243 -18.02 -1.44 -12.59
N LYS A 244 -18.61 -1.72 -11.43
CA LYS A 244 -19.85 -1.12 -10.94
C LYS A 244 -19.57 -0.39 -9.63
N SER A 245 -19.81 0.92 -9.58
CA SER A 245 -19.77 1.66 -8.32
C SER A 245 -20.85 1.14 -7.36
N LEU A 246 -20.47 0.94 -6.10
CA LEU A 246 -21.38 0.56 -5.00
C LEU A 246 -21.80 1.77 -4.15
N LEU A 247 -21.30 2.99 -4.44
CA LEU A 247 -21.55 4.21 -3.66
C LEU A 247 -23.05 4.40 -3.37
N ALA A 248 -23.88 4.42 -4.41
CA ALA A 248 -25.32 4.67 -4.28
C ALA A 248 -26.02 3.72 -3.29
N SER A 249 -25.56 2.47 -3.19
CA SER A 249 -26.08 1.47 -2.25
C SER A 249 -25.69 1.72 -0.80
N ILE A 250 -24.59 2.44 -0.54
CA ILE A 250 -24.05 2.68 0.81
C ILE A 250 -24.19 4.12 1.31
N THR A 251 -24.36 5.12 0.43
CA THR A 251 -24.35 6.57 0.75
C THR A 251 -25.24 6.93 1.94
N LYS A 252 -26.47 6.41 2.00
CA LYS A 252 -27.40 6.71 3.10
C LYS A 252 -26.86 6.21 4.46
N SER A 253 -26.24 5.03 4.49
CA SER A 253 -25.68 4.42 5.70
C SER A 253 -24.40 5.14 6.15
N THR A 254 -23.52 5.50 5.20
CA THR A 254 -22.28 6.23 5.51
C THR A 254 -22.57 7.63 6.04
N GLN A 255 -23.47 8.38 5.40
CA GLN A 255 -23.92 9.70 5.86
C GLN A 255 -24.53 9.65 7.27
N GLN A 256 -25.43 8.71 7.54
CA GLN A 256 -26.03 8.55 8.89
C GLN A 256 -25.02 8.21 9.98
N ARG A 257 -23.85 7.69 9.62
CA ARG A 257 -22.75 7.30 10.53
C ARG A 257 -21.59 8.31 10.55
N GLY A 258 -21.66 9.38 9.77
CA GLY A 258 -20.55 10.34 9.62
C GLY A 258 -19.30 9.75 8.98
N LEU A 259 -19.43 8.66 8.20
CA LEU A 259 -18.32 8.00 7.52
C LEU A 259 -18.05 8.68 6.16
N THR A 260 -16.79 8.98 5.89
CA THR A 260 -16.35 9.60 4.63
C THR A 260 -16.05 8.56 3.55
N ASN A 261 -15.16 7.60 3.85
CA ASN A 261 -14.66 6.60 2.89
C ASN A 261 -14.86 5.18 3.45
N PHE A 262 -15.08 4.19 2.58
CA PHE A 262 -15.21 2.77 2.95
C PHE A 262 -14.55 1.83 1.93
N VAL A 263 -13.36 1.33 2.24
CA VAL A 263 -12.59 0.44 1.37
C VAL A 263 -12.74 -1.03 1.79
N GLY A 264 -12.40 -1.96 0.90
CA GLY A 264 -12.18 -3.35 1.28
C GLY A 264 -10.98 -3.50 2.22
N GLY A 265 -10.86 -4.64 2.91
CA GLY A 265 -9.75 -4.88 3.84
C GLY A 265 -8.41 -5.14 3.17
N GLY A 266 -8.41 -5.37 1.85
CA GLY A 266 -7.30 -5.97 1.10
C GLY A 266 -7.26 -7.49 1.30
N GLY A 267 -6.72 -8.20 0.32
CA GLY A 267 -6.55 -9.65 0.40
C GLY A 267 -7.84 -10.47 0.23
N SER A 268 -7.74 -11.76 0.54
CA SER A 268 -8.79 -12.73 0.26
C SER A 268 -9.94 -12.65 1.27
N GLY A 269 -11.15 -12.39 0.79
CA GLY A 269 -12.39 -12.52 1.56
C GLY A 269 -13.05 -13.90 1.39
N ILE A 270 -14.20 -14.09 2.03
CA ILE A 270 -14.94 -15.37 2.03
C ILE A 270 -16.41 -15.18 1.61
N VAL A 271 -17.02 -16.25 1.10
CA VAL A 271 -18.48 -16.44 1.12
C VAL A 271 -18.79 -17.49 2.18
N THR A 272 -19.75 -17.18 3.06
CA THR A 272 -20.30 -18.07 4.08
C THR A 272 -21.72 -18.50 3.73
#